data_AF-A0A9E4L966-F1
#
_entry.id   AF-A0A9E4L966-F1
#
_cell.length_a   1.000
_cell.length_b   1.000
_cell.length_c   1.000
_cell.angle_alpha   90.00
_cell.angle_beta   90.00
_cell.angle_gamma   90.00
#
_symmetry.space_group_name_H-M   'P 1'
#
loop_
_entity.id
_entity.type
_entity.pdbx_description
1 polymer ?
#
loop_
_entity_poly.entity_id
_entity_poly.type
_entity_poly.pdbx_seq_one_letter_code
_entity_poly.pdbx_strand_id
1 'polypeptide(L)'
;MINTLRFADRLKEAGFAGAQAEALARVLGDELTEQLPSKADFMALQADFKTLEVKFDALEAKFDGLEEKFSGLEVKFSGLEAKFDGLRFTLNIVLVLVGLLVALGLIEPVSKLFGS
;
A
#
# COMPACT_ATOMS: atom_id res chain seq x y z
N MET A 1 -0.54 25.55 30.41
CA MET A 1 -1.55 26.44 31.00
C MET A 1 -1.14 27.86 30.71
N ILE A 2 -2.06 28.68 30.21
CA ILE A 2 -1.84 30.10 30.00
C ILE A 2 -1.71 30.76 31.38
N ASN A 3 -0.68 31.60 31.55
CA ASN A 3 -0.45 32.30 32.81
C ASN A 3 -1.32 33.56 32.87
N THR A 4 -2.59 33.37 33.18
CA THR A 4 -3.62 34.42 33.29
C THR A 4 -3.25 35.49 34.32
N LEU A 5 -2.54 35.09 35.38
CA LEU A 5 -2.00 36.00 36.40
C LEU A 5 -0.99 37.00 35.82
N ARG A 6 -0.03 36.52 35.02
CA ARG A 6 0.98 37.37 34.37
C ARG A 6 0.37 38.29 33.30
N PHE A 7 -0.79 37.93 32.75
CA PHE A 7 -1.53 38.77 31.82
C PHE A 7 -2.29 39.88 32.58
N ALA A 8 -2.95 39.54 33.69
CA ALA A 8 -3.58 40.51 34.57
C ALA A 8 -2.57 41.53 35.14
N ASP A 9 -1.38 41.09 35.54
CA ASP A 9 -0.32 41.98 36.05
C ASP A 9 0.12 43.00 34.99
N ARG A 10 0.30 42.55 33.73
CA ARG A 10 0.63 43.45 32.62
C ARG A 10 -0.48 44.45 32.30
N LEU A 11 -1.74 44.06 32.45
CA LEU A 11 -2.87 44.97 32.29
C LEU A 11 -2.89 46.04 33.41
N LYS A 12 -2.59 45.65 34.65
CA LYS A 12 -2.46 46.59 35.77
C LYS A 12 -1.29 47.57 35.54
N GLU A 13 -0.16 47.08 35.04
CA GLU A 13 1.00 47.91 34.66
C GLU A 13 0.67 48.88 33.51
N ALA A 14 -0.23 48.50 32.60
CA ALA A 14 -0.73 49.35 31.53
C ALA A 14 -1.79 50.38 31.98
N GLY A 15 -2.10 50.45 33.28
CA GLY A 15 -3.03 51.43 33.85
C GLY A 15 -4.49 50.99 33.90
N PHE A 16 -4.81 49.72 33.62
CA PHE A 16 -6.15 49.19 33.82
C PHE A 16 -6.44 49.01 35.32
N ALA A 17 -7.68 49.30 35.73
CA ALA A 17 -8.11 49.04 37.10
C ALA A 17 -8.02 47.53 37.42
N GLY A 18 -7.62 47.18 38.64
CA GLY A 18 -7.34 45.78 39.01
C GLY A 18 -8.48 44.81 38.73
N ALA A 19 -9.72 45.21 39.01
CA ALA A 19 -10.90 44.39 38.72
C ALA A 19 -11.16 44.21 37.21
N GLN A 20 -10.88 45.23 36.38
CA GLN A 20 -11.00 45.11 34.92
C GLN A 20 -9.90 44.22 34.34
N ALA A 21 -8.66 44.38 34.80
CA ALA A 21 -7.53 43.57 34.38
C ALA A 21 -7.75 42.08 34.68
N GLU A 22 -8.27 41.77 35.88
CA GLU A 22 -8.59 40.40 36.27
C GLU A 22 -9.76 39.82 35.49
N ALA A 23 -10.82 40.60 35.25
CA ALA A 23 -11.97 40.16 34.45
C ALA A 23 -11.57 39.84 33.00
N LEU A 24 -10.79 40.72 32.35
CA LEU A 24 -10.27 40.49 30.99
C LEU A 24 -9.36 39.27 30.93
N ALA A 25 -8.47 39.12 31.91
CA ALA A 25 -7.59 37.97 31.96
C ALA A 25 -8.39 36.66 32.09
N ARG A 26 -9.43 36.65 32.94
CA ARG A 26 -10.29 35.48 33.13
C ARG A 26 -11.04 35.10 31.86
N VAL A 27 -11.74 36.06 31.23
CA VAL A 27 -12.49 35.84 29.99
C VAL A 27 -11.56 35.34 28.87
N LEU A 28 -10.38 35.94 28.73
CA LEU A 28 -9.40 35.50 27.73
C LEU A 28 -8.85 34.10 28.05
N GLY A 29 -8.66 33.80 29.34
CA GLY A 29 -8.20 32.48 29.79
C GLY A 29 -9.23 31.39 29.53
N ASP A 30 -10.50 31.67 29.78
CA ASP A 30 -11.62 30.75 29.53
C ASP A 30 -11.79 30.52 28.02
N GLU A 31 -11.82 31.58 27.21
CA GLU A 31 -11.93 31.51 25.74
C GLU A 31 -10.78 30.70 25.11
N LEU A 32 -9.54 30.94 25.54
CA LEU A 32 -8.37 30.21 25.02
C LEU A 32 -8.34 28.76 25.50
N THR A 33 -8.97 28.43 26.63
CA THR A 33 -9.06 27.06 27.13
C THR A 33 -10.15 26.27 26.40
N GLU A 34 -11.23 26.92 25.96
CA GLU A 34 -12.27 26.29 25.13
C GLU A 34 -11.85 26.09 23.67
N GLN A 35 -11.13 27.04 23.07
CA GLN A 35 -10.77 26.95 21.65
C GLN A 35 -9.56 26.05 21.36
N LEU A 36 -8.63 25.91 22.32
CA LEU A 36 -7.41 25.15 22.09
C LEU A 36 -7.57 23.69 22.49
N PRO A 37 -7.09 22.75 21.67
CA PRO A 37 -6.98 21.35 22.08
C PRO A 37 -6.19 21.25 23.37
N SER A 38 -6.71 20.46 24.30
CA SER A 38 -6.05 20.20 25.56
C SER A 38 -4.77 19.38 25.34
N LYS A 39 -3.89 19.36 26.35
CA LYS A 39 -2.73 18.45 26.33
C LYS A 39 -3.14 16.99 26.15
N ALA A 40 -4.32 16.60 26.66
CA ALA A 40 -4.84 15.25 26.51
C ALA A 40 -5.18 14.94 25.04
N ASP A 41 -5.76 15.91 24.32
CA ASP A 41 -6.06 15.76 22.89
C ASP A 41 -4.79 15.59 22.05
N PHE A 42 -3.74 16.36 22.37
CA PHE A 42 -2.43 16.17 21.73
C PHE A 42 -1.81 14.79 22.05
N MET A 43 -2.01 14.26 23.26
CA MET A 43 -1.54 12.92 23.63
C MET A 43 -2.33 11.83 22.89
N ALA A 44 -3.65 12.01 22.75
CA ALA A 44 -4.48 11.11 21.95
C ALA A 44 -4.03 11.11 20.49
N LEU A 45 -3.81 12.28 19.89
CA LEU A 45 -3.31 12.39 18.52
C LEU A 45 -1.94 11.74 18.35
N GLN A 46 -1.05 11.87 19.34
CA GLN A 46 0.25 11.19 19.32
C GLN A 46 0.10 9.66 19.37
N ALA A 47 -0.86 9.15 20.13
CA ALA A 47 -1.16 7.71 20.18
C ALA A 47 -1.74 7.20 18.86
N ASP A 48 -2.64 7.99 18.24
CA ASP A 48 -3.18 7.68 16.92
C ASP A 48 -2.08 7.65 15.85
N PHE A 49 -1.14 8.60 15.92
CA PHE A 49 0.00 8.64 15.00
C PHE A 49 0.90 7.41 15.14
N LYS A 50 1.21 6.98 16.37
CA LYS A 50 1.95 5.72 16.61
C LYS A 50 1.21 4.50 16.08
N THR A 51 -0.12 4.48 16.24
CA THR A 51 -0.95 3.40 15.69
C THR A 51 -0.91 3.39 14.17
N LEU A 52 -0.87 4.56 13.54
CA LEU A 52 -0.75 4.70 12.10
C LEU A 52 0.62 4.22 11.61
N GLU A 53 1.71 4.57 12.30
CA GLU A 53 3.07 4.10 12.02
C GLU A 53 3.14 2.56 12.00
N VAL A 54 2.64 1.89 13.04
CA VAL A 54 2.57 0.42 13.09
C VAL A 54 1.76 -0.18 11.93
N LYS A 55 0.67 0.48 11.53
CA LYS A 55 -0.14 0.02 10.37
C LYS A 55 0.61 0.19 9.06
N PHE A 56 1.44 1.24 8.92
CA PHE A 56 2.30 1.43 7.76
C PHE A 56 3.38 0.36 7.68
N ASP A 57 4.06 0.05 8.79
CA ASP A 57 5.06 -1.03 8.82
C ASP A 57 4.44 -2.38 8.41
N ALA A 58 3.24 -2.67 8.92
CA ALA A 58 2.51 -3.89 8.55
C ALA A 58 2.07 -3.90 7.07
N LEU A 59 1.87 -2.73 6.46
CA LEU A 59 1.54 -2.61 5.05
C LEU A 59 2.79 -2.81 4.19
N GLU A 60 3.93 -2.25 4.58
CA GLU A 60 5.23 -2.44 3.92
C GLU A 60 5.60 -3.92 3.87
N ALA A 61 5.52 -4.64 5.00
CA ALA A 61 5.76 -6.08 5.03
C ALA A 61 4.81 -6.91 4.13
N LYS A 62 3.57 -6.44 3.92
CA LYS A 62 2.64 -7.08 2.98
C LYS A 62 3.03 -6.82 1.53
N PHE A 63 3.58 -5.66 1.22
CA PHE A 63 4.09 -5.33 -0.11
C PHE A 63 5.34 -6.17 -0.42
N ASP A 64 6.26 -6.33 0.52
CA ASP A 64 7.43 -7.21 0.35
C ASP A 64 6.99 -8.65 0.04
N GLY A 65 6.03 -9.17 0.82
CA GLY A 65 5.47 -10.51 0.59
C GLY A 65 4.68 -10.63 -0.73
N LEU A 66 4.21 -9.51 -1.30
CA LEU A 66 3.57 -9.50 -2.61
C LEU A 66 4.63 -9.52 -3.72
N GLU A 67 5.72 -8.76 -3.56
CA GLU A 67 6.86 -8.74 -4.49
C GLU A 67 7.49 -10.14 -4.64
N GLU A 68 7.73 -10.84 -3.53
CA GLU A 68 8.23 -12.23 -3.56
C GLU A 68 7.29 -13.17 -4.33
N LYS A 69 5.98 -13.03 -4.14
CA LYS A 69 4.99 -13.86 -4.85
C LYS A 69 4.99 -13.57 -6.35
N PHE A 70 5.13 -12.30 -6.75
CA PHE A 70 5.24 -11.91 -8.16
C PHE A 70 6.52 -12.47 -8.78
N SER A 71 7.66 -12.36 -8.10
CA SER A 71 8.91 -12.98 -8.57
C SER A 71 8.77 -14.50 -8.74
N GLY A 72 8.15 -15.17 -7.77
CA GLY A 72 7.87 -16.61 -7.87
C GLY A 72 6.90 -16.96 -9.01
N LEU A 73 6.01 -16.05 -9.38
CA LEU A 73 5.09 -16.21 -10.52
C LEU A 73 5.83 -16.03 -11.85
N GLU A 74 6.72 -15.05 -11.97
CA GLU A 74 7.57 -14.83 -13.15
C GLU A 74 8.40 -16.08 -13.47
N VAL A 75 9.07 -16.66 -12.47
CA VAL A 75 9.84 -17.90 -12.64
C VAL A 75 8.97 -19.05 -13.16
N LYS A 76 7.75 -19.21 -12.62
CA LYS A 76 6.82 -20.23 -13.08
C LYS A 76 6.38 -20.01 -14.52
N PHE A 77 6.13 -18.76 -14.92
CA PHE A 77 5.79 -18.43 -16.30
C PHE A 77 6.95 -18.71 -17.25
N SER A 78 8.18 -18.32 -16.93
CA SER A 78 9.36 -18.67 -17.74
C SER A 78 9.55 -20.18 -17.87
N GLY A 79 9.30 -20.94 -16.80
CA GLY A 79 9.33 -22.40 -16.85
C GLY A 79 8.22 -23.00 -17.72
N LEU A 80 7.05 -22.35 -17.81
CA LEU A 80 5.96 -22.75 -18.68
C LEU A 80 6.27 -22.45 -20.15
N GLU A 81 6.84 -21.27 -20.45
CA GLU A 81 7.31 -20.90 -21.78
C GLU A 81 8.30 -21.92 -22.33
N ALA A 82 9.31 -22.29 -21.54
CA ALA A 82 10.30 -23.31 -21.94
C ALA A 82 9.67 -24.67 -22.25
N LYS A 83 8.64 -25.08 -21.48
CA LYS A 83 7.89 -26.32 -21.76
C LYS A 83 7.10 -26.23 -23.06
N PHE A 84 6.48 -25.08 -23.34
CA PHE A 84 5.77 -24.86 -24.60
C PHE A 84 6.72 -24.88 -25.80
N ASP A 85 7.91 -24.29 -25.68
CA ASP A 85 8.94 -24.35 -26.72
C ASP A 85 9.39 -25.79 -26.98
N GLY A 86 9.62 -26.58 -25.92
CA GLY A 86 9.94 -28.01 -26.04
C GLY A 86 8.84 -28.81 -26.71
N LEU A 87 7.57 -28.54 -26.39
CA LEU A 87 6.42 -29.17 -27.04
C LEU A 87 6.34 -28.79 -28.51
N ARG A 88 6.53 -27.51 -28.85
CA ARG A 88 6.53 -27.02 -30.23
C ARG A 88 7.62 -27.67 -31.06
N PHE A 89 8.83 -27.81 -30.50
CA PHE A 89 9.94 -28.50 -31.15
C PHE A 89 9.62 -29.98 -31.42
N THR A 90 9.10 -30.68 -30.40
CA THR A 90 8.73 -32.10 -30.53
C THR A 90 7.65 -32.29 -31.59
N LEU A 91 6.63 -31.43 -31.60
CA LEU A 91 5.55 -31.50 -32.59
C LEU A 91 6.07 -31.24 -34.01
N ASN A 92 6.97 -30.27 -34.19
CA ASN A 92 7.59 -30.03 -35.50
C ASN A 92 8.33 -31.26 -36.01
N ILE A 93 9.10 -31.94 -35.17
CA ILE A 93 9.78 -33.20 -35.54
C ILE A 93 8.76 -34.25 -35.97
N VAL A 94 7.72 -34.47 -35.16
CA VAL A 94 6.69 -35.48 -35.46
C VAL A 94 6.01 -35.17 -36.79
N LEU A 95 5.65 -33.91 -37.06
CA LEU A 95 5.04 -33.51 -38.33
C LEU A 95 5.96 -33.79 -39.53
N VAL A 96 7.25 -33.46 -39.42
CA VAL A 96 8.23 -33.75 -40.48
C VAL A 96 8.38 -35.25 -40.71
N LEU A 97 8.51 -36.04 -39.64
CA LEU A 97 8.64 -37.50 -39.73
C LEU A 97 7.41 -38.14 -40.35
N VAL A 98 6.20 -37.78 -39.90
CA VAL A 98 4.95 -38.28 -40.47
C VAL A 98 4.83 -37.90 -41.94
N GLY A 99 5.15 -36.66 -42.30
CA GLY A 99 5.17 -36.21 -43.70
C GLY A 99 6.13 -37.03 -44.57
N LEU A 100 7.32 -37.34 -44.06
CA LEU A 100 8.32 -38.15 -44.75
C LEU A 100 7.85 -39.61 -44.92
N LEU A 101 7.24 -40.22 -43.90
CA LEU A 101 6.69 -41.58 -44.00
C LEU A 101 5.57 -41.67 -45.06
N VAL A 102 4.70 -40.66 -45.14
CA VAL A 102 3.66 -40.58 -46.19
C VAL A 102 4.31 -40.43 -47.57
N ALA A 103 5.31 -39.56 -47.71
CA ALA A 103 6.00 -39.32 -48.99
C ALA A 103 6.77 -40.56 -49.51
N LEU A 104 7.30 -41.38 -48.60
CA LEU A 104 7.94 -42.65 -48.93
C LEU A 104 6.95 -43.81 -49.16
N GLY A 105 5.64 -43.57 -48.99
CA GLY A 105 4.61 -44.60 -49.12
C GLY A 105 4.63 -45.65 -48.00
N LEU A 106 5.29 -45.36 -46.88
CA LEU A 106 5.40 -46.27 -45.73
C LEU A 106 4.11 -46.30 -44.89
N ILE A 107 3.33 -45.22 -44.94
CA ILE A 107 2.01 -45.12 -44.31
C ILE A 107 1.02 -44.45 -45.26
N GLU A 108 -0.23 -44.89 -45.24
CA GLU A 108 -1.29 -44.27 -46.05
C GLU A 108 -1.83 -42.99 -45.40
N PRO A 109 -2.12 -41.94 -46.18
CA PRO A 109 -2.73 -40.74 -45.65
C PRO A 109 -4.16 -41.04 -45.16
N VAL A 110 -4.52 -40.45 -44.03
CA VAL A 110 -5.85 -40.62 -43.40
C VAL A 110 -7.01 -40.23 -44.34
N SER A 111 -6.77 -39.38 -45.34
CA SER A 111 -7.75 -39.06 -46.38
C SER A 111 -8.25 -40.29 -47.16
N LYS A 112 -7.44 -41.36 -47.27
CA LYS A 112 -7.87 -42.62 -47.89
C LYS A 112 -8.76 -43.48 -46.99
N LEU A 113 -8.71 -43.31 -45.67
CA LEU A 113 -9.53 -44.08 -44.72
C LEU A 113 -10.97 -43.58 -44.62
N PHE A 114 -11.20 -42.30 -44.95
CA PHE A 114 -12.53 -41.67 -44.94
C PHE A 114 -13.08 -41.42 -46.35
N GLY A 115 -12.36 -41.82 -47.39
CA GLY A 115 -12.78 -41.67 -48.79
C GLY A 115 -13.62 -42.85 -49.29
N SER A 116 -14.92 -42.61 -49.46
CA SER A 116 -15.74 -43.16 -50.54
C SER A 116 -16.23 -42.02 -51.42
#